data_AF-A0A9W9MYR5-F1
#
_entry.id   AF-A0A9W9MYR5-F1
#
_cell.length_a   1.000
_cell.length_b   1.000
_cell.length_c   1.000
_cell.angle_alpha   90.00
_cell.angle_beta   90.00
_cell.angle_gamma   90.00
#
_symmetry.space_group_name_H-M   'P 1'
#
loop_
_entity.id
_entity.type
_entity.pdbx_description
1 polymer ?
#
loop_
_entity_poly.entity_id
_entity_poly.type
_entity_poly.pdbx_seq_one_letter_code
_entity_poly.pdbx_strand_id
1 'polypeptide(L)'
;MGWLSLRSKLHGPTSFEPVVEQVINFKSASERVEHVEHIEHISSPPCEYPLQDPSVPDDALPFISPEIVQGQRLRLSQVQCLDWIVVDNIVYDCTEFIKEHPGGDTVIRSFIGEDCSWQFWRFHSKAIMEKWGRPLRVGRTKGIVNRCKEPPRYFGLKSR
;
A
#
# COMPACT_ATOMS: atom_id res chain seq x y z
N MET A 1 5.49 23.71 28.10
CA MET A 1 6.96 23.62 28.11
C MET A 1 7.40 22.74 29.27
N GLY A 2 7.87 21.53 29.00
CA GLY A 2 8.36 20.56 30.00
C GLY A 2 8.35 19.14 29.42
N TRP A 3 9.26 18.22 29.74
CA TRP A 3 10.49 18.34 30.54
C TRP A 3 11.62 17.50 29.91
N LEU A 4 12.85 18.02 29.97
CA LEU A 4 14.12 17.26 29.92
C LEU A 4 14.39 16.75 31.36
N SER A 5 15.18 15.71 31.68
CA SER A 5 15.81 14.58 30.96
C SER A 5 16.55 13.71 32.03
N LEU A 6 17.22 12.61 31.63
CA LEU A 6 18.35 11.92 32.31
C LEU A 6 18.15 11.12 33.62
N ARG A 7 18.39 9.79 33.53
CA ARG A 7 19.44 8.97 34.22
C ARG A 7 19.04 7.47 34.30
N SER A 8 19.89 6.47 34.60
CA SER A 8 21.24 6.10 34.11
C SER A 8 21.75 4.82 34.81
N LYS A 9 22.30 3.86 34.05
CA LYS A 9 23.33 2.82 34.40
C LYS A 9 23.10 1.78 35.55
N LEU A 10 23.04 0.52 35.12
CA LEU A 10 23.91 -0.64 35.45
C LEU A 10 24.39 -0.92 36.90
N HIS A 11 24.11 -2.15 37.38
CA HIS A 11 25.02 -3.01 38.18
C HIS A 11 24.72 -4.51 37.87
N GLY A 12 25.73 -5.40 37.86
CA GLY A 12 25.58 -6.89 37.86
C GLY A 12 25.96 -7.46 39.23
N PRO A 13 26.49 -8.71 39.39
CA PRO A 13 26.61 -9.87 38.49
C PRO A 13 26.07 -11.19 39.12
N THR A 14 26.18 -12.36 38.46
CA THR A 14 26.80 -13.64 38.95
C THR A 14 26.40 -14.86 38.10
N SER A 15 27.31 -15.85 38.01
CA SER A 15 27.16 -17.16 37.34
C SER A 15 26.33 -18.17 38.15
N PHE A 16 26.23 -19.41 37.61
CA PHE A 16 25.86 -20.72 38.21
C PHE A 16 24.60 -21.42 37.66
N GLU A 17 24.84 -22.34 36.71
CA GLU A 17 24.14 -23.64 36.54
C GLU A 17 24.41 -24.55 37.78
N PRO A 18 23.73 -25.73 37.98
CA PRO A 18 22.69 -26.41 37.17
C PRO A 18 21.47 -26.93 38.02
N VAL A 19 20.69 -27.88 37.46
CA VAL A 19 19.97 -29.03 38.13
C VAL A 19 18.42 -29.07 38.09
N VAL A 20 17.92 -29.88 37.13
CA VAL A 20 16.85 -30.92 37.21
C VAL A 20 15.34 -30.55 37.09
N GLU A 21 14.77 -31.14 36.03
CA GLU A 21 13.41 -31.70 35.79
C GLU A 21 12.14 -31.01 36.31
N GLN A 22 11.17 -30.83 35.39
CA GLN A 22 9.98 -31.67 35.43
C GLN A 22 9.62 -32.25 34.05
N VAL A 23 9.11 -33.47 34.07
CA VAL A 23 8.97 -34.37 32.91
C VAL A 23 7.51 -34.38 32.41
N ILE A 24 7.31 -34.18 31.11
CA ILE A 24 6.24 -34.86 30.37
C ILE A 24 6.81 -35.52 29.10
N ASN A 25 7.14 -36.79 29.28
CA ASN A 25 7.65 -37.71 28.28
C ASN A 25 6.50 -38.22 27.38
N PHE A 26 6.52 -37.88 26.10
CA PHE A 26 5.88 -38.69 25.07
C PHE A 26 6.94 -39.16 24.05
N LYS A 27 7.43 -40.38 24.33
CA LYS A 27 8.24 -41.31 23.53
C LYS A 27 8.15 -41.05 22.01
N SER A 28 9.24 -40.88 21.25
CA SER A 28 10.30 -41.87 20.94
C SER A 28 9.72 -43.13 20.27
N ALA A 29 10.21 -43.69 19.15
CA ALA A 29 11.29 -43.36 18.21
C ALA A 29 11.20 -44.35 16.99
N SER A 30 11.87 -44.19 15.84
CA SER A 30 12.44 -43.01 15.14
C SER A 30 13.09 -43.52 13.83
N GLU A 31 12.77 -42.97 12.64
CA GLU A 31 13.49 -43.30 11.41
C GLU A 31 13.91 -42.03 10.64
N ARG A 32 15.22 -41.96 10.32
CA ARG A 32 15.83 -40.82 9.62
C ARG A 32 15.74 -41.06 8.11
N VAL A 33 15.25 -40.06 7.39
CA VAL A 33 15.68 -39.84 6.01
C VAL A 33 16.30 -38.45 5.94
N GLU A 34 17.45 -38.40 5.28
CA GLU A 34 18.34 -37.27 5.18
C GLU A 34 17.91 -36.30 4.05
N HIS A 35 18.39 -35.06 4.13
CA HIS A 35 18.48 -34.08 3.02
C HIS A 35 17.20 -33.72 2.23
N VAL A 36 16.67 -32.52 2.48
CA VAL A 36 16.49 -31.47 1.43
C VAL A 36 16.71 -30.10 2.07
N GLU A 37 17.82 -29.43 1.75
CA GLU A 37 17.87 -27.96 1.81
C GLU A 37 17.02 -27.39 0.65
N HIS A 38 16.52 -26.16 0.81
CA HIS A 38 15.56 -25.43 -0.06
C HIS A 38 14.08 -25.57 0.36
N ILE A 39 13.67 -24.69 1.27
CA ILE A 39 12.66 -23.72 0.82
C ILE A 39 13.44 -22.43 0.63
N GLU A 40 13.59 -22.04 -0.63
CA GLU A 40 14.23 -20.78 -0.99
C GLU A 40 13.58 -19.65 -0.21
N HIS A 41 14.44 -18.81 0.36
CA HIS A 41 14.08 -17.47 0.76
C HIS A 41 13.51 -16.79 -0.49
N ILE A 42 12.18 -16.81 -0.66
CA ILE A 42 11.50 -16.12 -1.75
C ILE A 42 11.84 -14.65 -1.54
N SER A 43 12.87 -14.19 -2.26
CA SER A 43 13.23 -12.80 -2.38
C SER A 43 12.07 -12.15 -3.10
N SER A 44 11.11 -11.66 -2.31
CA SER A 44 10.07 -10.78 -2.79
C SER A 44 10.73 -9.72 -3.66
N PRO A 45 10.40 -9.64 -4.96
CA PRO A 45 11.04 -8.67 -5.82
C PRO A 45 10.84 -7.28 -5.19
N PRO A 46 11.90 -6.47 -5.05
CA PRO A 46 11.78 -5.13 -4.47
C PRO A 46 10.69 -4.38 -5.23
N CYS A 47 9.74 -3.79 -4.49
CA CYS A 47 8.49 -3.19 -4.97
C CYS A 47 8.55 -2.79 -6.46
N GLU A 48 8.00 -3.67 -7.33
CA GLU A 48 8.27 -3.71 -8.78
C GLU A 48 7.86 -2.41 -9.51
N TYR A 49 7.07 -1.56 -8.85
CA TYR A 49 6.48 -0.35 -9.39
C TYR A 49 6.78 0.85 -8.47
N PRO A 50 7.96 1.49 -8.61
CA PRO A 50 8.32 2.67 -7.82
C PRO A 50 7.54 3.92 -8.27
N LEU A 51 7.48 4.91 -7.38
CA LEU A 51 7.02 6.27 -7.71
C LEU A 51 7.90 6.89 -8.81
N GLN A 52 7.27 7.59 -9.74
CA GLN A 52 7.90 8.17 -10.93
C GLN A 52 8.20 9.65 -10.71
N ASP A 53 9.32 10.13 -11.26
CA ASP A 53 9.71 11.54 -11.14
C ASP A 53 8.61 12.47 -11.70
N PRO A 54 8.22 13.55 -10.99
CA PRO A 54 7.20 14.49 -11.48
C PRO A 54 7.45 15.00 -12.90
N SER A 55 8.71 15.16 -13.31
CA SER A 55 9.10 15.66 -14.63
C SER A 55 8.70 14.72 -15.78
N VAL A 56 8.56 13.41 -15.52
CA VAL A 56 8.15 12.41 -16.53
C VAL A 56 6.72 12.70 -17.00
N PRO A 57 6.45 12.78 -18.31
CA PRO A 57 5.09 12.97 -18.84
C PRO A 57 4.27 11.68 -18.75
N ASP A 58 2.94 11.81 -18.65
CA ASP A 58 2.05 10.68 -18.36
C ASP A 58 2.11 9.55 -19.42
N ASP A 59 2.30 9.88 -20.70
CA ASP A 59 2.44 8.89 -21.79
C ASP A 59 3.70 8.02 -21.66
N ALA A 60 4.74 8.54 -21.01
CA ALA A 60 6.02 7.85 -20.81
C ALA A 60 6.06 6.99 -19.53
N LEU A 61 5.00 7.01 -18.72
CA LEU A 61 4.90 6.17 -17.52
C LEU A 61 4.87 4.67 -17.90
N PRO A 62 5.40 3.78 -17.04
CA PRO A 62 5.38 2.34 -17.29
C PRO A 62 3.95 1.82 -17.34
N PHE A 63 3.69 0.87 -18.25
CA PHE A 63 2.36 0.26 -18.36
C PHE A 63 2.18 -0.84 -17.31
N ILE A 64 1.11 -0.75 -16.54
CA ILE A 64 0.71 -1.72 -15.51
C ILE A 64 -0.59 -2.40 -15.96
N SER A 65 -0.61 -3.73 -15.97
CA SER A 65 -1.78 -4.49 -16.41
C SER A 65 -2.97 -4.24 -15.47
N PRO A 66 -4.21 -4.19 -15.99
CA PRO A 66 -5.38 -3.90 -15.16
C PRO A 66 -5.63 -4.95 -14.08
N GLU A 67 -5.20 -6.19 -14.29
CA GLU A 67 -5.28 -7.29 -13.31
C GLU A 67 -4.40 -7.02 -12.08
N ILE A 68 -3.20 -6.44 -12.26
CA ILE A 68 -2.29 -6.08 -11.16
C ILE A 68 -2.86 -4.91 -10.35
N VAL A 69 -3.47 -3.93 -11.02
CA VAL A 69 -4.09 -2.78 -10.37
C VAL A 69 -5.35 -3.20 -9.60
N GLN A 70 -6.28 -3.92 -10.25
CA GLN A 70 -7.50 -4.43 -9.61
C GLN A 70 -7.19 -5.44 -8.49
N GLY A 71 -6.10 -6.20 -8.64
CA GLY A 71 -5.63 -7.15 -7.62
C GLY A 71 -5.31 -6.52 -6.27
N GLN A 72 -4.99 -5.21 -6.20
CA GLN A 72 -4.76 -4.52 -4.92
C GLN A 72 -6.01 -4.54 -4.03
N ARG A 73 -7.22 -4.56 -4.61
CA ARG A 73 -8.50 -4.63 -3.87
C ARG A 73 -8.70 -5.94 -3.11
N LEU A 74 -8.07 -7.03 -3.56
CA LEU A 74 -8.34 -8.40 -3.08
C LEU A 74 -7.26 -8.94 -2.12
N ARG A 75 -6.21 -8.16 -1.82
CA ARG A 75 -5.09 -8.62 -0.99
C ARG A 75 -5.46 -8.65 0.50
N LEU A 76 -5.72 -9.85 0.99
CA LEU A 76 -5.98 -10.15 2.41
C LEU A 76 -4.70 -10.28 3.26
N SER A 77 -3.51 -10.35 2.64
CA SER A 77 -2.23 -10.57 3.32
C SER A 77 -1.48 -9.27 3.61
N GLN A 78 -0.98 -9.17 4.84
CA GLN A 78 -0.64 -7.90 5.50
C GLN A 78 0.81 -7.41 5.26
N VAL A 79 1.54 -8.00 4.31
CA VAL A 79 2.99 -7.75 4.18
C VAL A 79 3.28 -6.42 3.46
N GLN A 80 2.59 -6.14 2.34
CA GLN A 80 2.58 -4.84 1.65
C GLN A 80 1.25 -4.66 0.92
N CYS A 81 0.32 -3.90 1.52
CA CYS A 81 -0.92 -3.47 0.87
C CYS A 81 -0.70 -2.10 0.24
N LEU A 82 -0.84 -2.01 -1.08
CA LEU A 82 -0.70 -0.75 -1.82
C LEU A 82 -2.09 -0.14 -2.05
N ASP A 83 -2.36 1.02 -1.47
CA ASP A 83 -3.64 1.73 -1.62
C ASP A 83 -3.64 2.50 -2.98
N TRP A 84 -3.63 1.75 -4.09
CA TRP A 84 -3.59 2.31 -5.45
C TRP A 84 -4.97 2.71 -5.98
N ILE A 85 -5.04 3.87 -6.63
CA ILE A 85 -6.24 4.36 -7.34
C ILE A 85 -5.91 4.76 -8.78
N VAL A 86 -6.93 4.87 -9.63
CA VAL A 86 -6.77 5.29 -11.04
C VAL A 86 -7.54 6.58 -11.33
N VAL A 87 -6.85 7.56 -11.92
CA VAL A 87 -7.44 8.78 -12.49
C VAL A 87 -6.89 8.97 -13.91
N ASP A 88 -7.78 9.17 -14.89
CA ASP A 88 -7.47 9.35 -16.31
C ASP A 88 -6.55 8.28 -16.92
N ASN A 89 -6.69 7.03 -16.47
CA ASN A 89 -5.83 5.86 -16.77
C ASN A 89 -4.42 5.89 -16.14
N ILE A 90 -4.11 6.86 -15.29
CA ILE A 90 -2.85 6.93 -14.54
C ILE A 90 -3.04 6.27 -13.17
N VAL A 91 -2.08 5.45 -12.76
CA VAL A 91 -2.07 4.73 -11.49
C VAL A 91 -1.31 5.56 -10.46
N TYR A 92 -1.96 5.84 -9.33
CA TYR A 92 -1.40 6.62 -8.23
C TYR A 92 -1.29 5.77 -6.96
N ASP A 93 -0.15 5.83 -6.29
CA ASP A 93 0.03 5.24 -4.97
C ASP A 93 -0.41 6.23 -3.89
N CYS A 94 -1.48 5.89 -3.17
CA CYS A 94 -1.96 6.70 -2.06
C CYS A 94 -1.62 6.10 -0.69
N THR A 95 -0.80 5.05 -0.59
CA THR A 95 -0.54 4.29 0.66
C THR A 95 -0.13 5.18 1.84
N GLU A 96 0.78 6.14 1.62
CA GLU A 96 1.13 7.13 2.66
C GLU A 96 0.16 8.33 2.68
N PHE A 97 -0.26 8.81 1.51
CA PHE A 97 -1.15 9.98 1.38
C PHE A 97 -2.54 9.77 1.99
N ILE A 98 -3.00 8.53 2.14
CA ILE A 98 -4.38 8.20 2.55
C ILE A 98 -4.77 8.75 3.92
N LYS A 99 -3.80 8.92 4.82
CA LYS A 99 -3.98 9.51 6.16
C LYS A 99 -3.99 11.04 6.14
N GLU A 100 -3.43 11.65 5.10
CA GLU A 100 -3.31 13.10 4.91
C GLU A 100 -4.41 13.68 4.01
N HIS A 101 -5.12 12.82 3.27
CA HIS A 101 -6.20 13.20 2.37
C HIS A 101 -7.31 14.00 3.09
N PRO A 102 -7.56 15.27 2.74
CA PRO A 102 -8.54 16.12 3.45
C PRO A 102 -10.00 15.63 3.37
N GLY A 103 -10.33 14.79 2.38
CA GLY A 103 -11.64 14.13 2.28
C GLY A 103 -11.80 12.87 3.14
N GLY A 104 -10.77 12.50 3.92
CA GLY A 104 -10.73 11.29 4.74
C GLY A 104 -10.23 10.05 3.99
N ASP A 105 -9.71 9.08 4.75
CA ASP A 105 -9.09 7.85 4.25
C ASP A 105 -10.10 6.95 3.49
N THR A 106 -11.32 6.87 4.03
CA THR A 106 -12.41 6.00 3.60
C THR A 106 -12.81 6.24 2.13
N VAL A 107 -12.67 7.48 1.65
CA VAL A 107 -12.95 7.83 0.24
C VAL A 107 -11.96 7.13 -0.68
N ILE A 108 -10.65 7.21 -0.40
CA ILE A 108 -9.61 6.54 -1.19
C ILE A 108 -9.74 5.03 -1.06
N ARG A 109 -9.94 4.50 0.17
CA ARG A 109 -10.11 3.04 0.41
C ARG A 109 -11.24 2.43 -0.41
N SER A 110 -12.31 3.18 -0.66
CA SER A 110 -13.44 2.71 -1.46
C SER A 110 -13.09 2.43 -2.93
N PHE A 111 -12.07 3.11 -3.48
CA PHE A 111 -11.63 3.05 -4.87
C PHE A 111 -10.28 2.33 -5.06
N ILE A 112 -9.79 1.57 -4.08
CA ILE A 112 -8.57 0.76 -4.25
C ILE A 112 -8.76 -0.19 -5.44
N GLY A 113 -7.79 -0.16 -6.36
CA GLY A 113 -7.73 -0.93 -7.59
C GLY A 113 -8.69 -0.46 -8.69
N GLU A 114 -9.30 0.72 -8.56
CA GLU A 114 -10.41 1.17 -9.41
C GLU A 114 -10.21 2.59 -9.97
N ASP A 115 -10.92 2.86 -11.08
CA ASP A 115 -11.05 4.19 -11.66
C ASP A 115 -12.02 5.04 -10.84
N CYS A 116 -11.56 6.23 -10.43
CA CYS A 116 -12.31 7.25 -9.72
C CYS A 116 -12.26 8.63 -10.41
N SER A 117 -11.96 8.67 -11.71
CA SER A 117 -11.66 9.91 -12.46
C SER A 117 -12.73 10.99 -12.34
N TRP A 118 -14.01 10.66 -12.57
CA TRP A 118 -15.07 11.68 -12.51
C TRP A 118 -15.30 12.17 -11.08
N GLN A 119 -15.14 11.32 -10.07
CA GLN A 119 -15.22 11.70 -8.66
C GLN A 119 -14.08 12.65 -8.31
N PHE A 120 -12.85 12.33 -8.74
CA PHE A 120 -11.70 13.21 -8.54
C PHE A 120 -11.97 14.58 -9.15
N TRP A 121 -12.33 14.65 -10.44
CA TRP A 121 -12.61 15.92 -11.14
C TRP A 121 -13.87 16.66 -10.67
N ARG A 122 -14.73 16.02 -9.87
CA ARG A 122 -15.88 16.68 -9.24
C ARG A 122 -15.49 17.55 -8.05
N PHE A 123 -14.41 17.20 -7.35
CA PHE A 123 -13.99 17.85 -6.11
C PHE A 123 -12.60 18.50 -6.18
N HIS A 124 -11.76 18.12 -7.15
CA HIS A 124 -10.39 18.58 -7.28
C HIS A 124 -10.13 19.28 -8.63
N SER A 125 -9.27 20.29 -8.60
CA SER A 125 -8.82 21.02 -9.80
C SER A 125 -7.50 20.44 -10.33
N LYS A 126 -7.14 20.78 -11.58
CA LYS A 126 -5.85 20.39 -12.16
C LYS A 126 -4.65 20.86 -11.32
N ALA A 127 -4.76 21.99 -10.62
CA ALA A 127 -3.71 22.47 -9.72
C ALA A 127 -3.50 21.58 -8.48
N ILE A 128 -4.56 20.91 -7.99
CA ILE A 128 -4.44 19.90 -6.93
C ILE A 128 -3.76 18.64 -7.46
N MET A 129 -4.16 18.17 -8.65
CA MET A 129 -3.50 17.02 -9.30
C MET A 129 -2.02 17.29 -9.54
N GLU A 130 -1.67 18.46 -10.06
CA GLU A 130 -0.29 18.88 -10.33
C GLU A 130 0.56 18.93 -9.05
N LYS A 131 0.03 19.50 -7.96
CA LYS A 131 0.76 19.67 -6.70
C LYS A 131 0.89 18.39 -5.88
N TRP A 132 -0.18 17.61 -5.79
CA TRP A 132 -0.29 16.47 -4.86
C TRP A 132 -0.32 15.12 -5.55
N GLY A 133 -0.99 14.99 -6.70
CA GLY A 133 -1.08 13.72 -7.42
C GLY A 133 0.16 13.41 -8.26
N ARG A 134 0.78 14.42 -8.88
CA ARG A 134 1.91 14.23 -9.81
C ARG A 134 3.13 13.49 -9.20
N PRO A 135 3.49 13.70 -7.91
CA PRO A 135 4.54 12.90 -7.24
C PRO A 135 4.10 11.49 -6.82
N LEU A 136 2.79 11.19 -6.82
CA LEU A 136 2.23 9.89 -6.42
C LEU A 136 2.05 8.92 -7.60
N ARG A 137 2.44 9.32 -8.82
CA ARG A 137 2.27 8.49 -10.02
C ARG A 137 3.22 7.30 -9.99
N VAL A 138 2.67 6.13 -10.30
CA VAL A 138 3.41 4.86 -10.40
C VAL A 138 3.57 4.43 -11.85
N GLY A 139 2.50 4.55 -12.63
CA GLY A 139 2.40 4.01 -13.97
C GLY A 139 1.13 4.46 -14.68
N ARG A 140 0.88 3.88 -15.85
CA ARG A 140 -0.39 4.01 -16.59
C ARG A 140 -1.00 2.65 -16.84
N THR A 141 -2.31 2.57 -16.93
CA THR A 141 -3.05 1.32 -17.20
C THR A 141 -4.07 1.55 -18.31
N LYS A 142 -4.97 0.59 -18.57
CA LYS A 142 -6.07 0.75 -19.53
C LYS A 142 -7.17 -0.28 -19.25
N GLY A 143 -8.42 0.11 -19.50
CA GLY A 143 -9.57 -0.81 -19.45
C GLY A 143 -10.20 -1.00 -18.08
N ILE A 144 -9.68 -0.33 -17.05
CA ILE A 144 -10.35 -0.21 -15.75
C ILE A 144 -11.49 0.79 -15.89
N VAL A 145 -12.72 0.36 -15.58
CA VAL A 145 -13.94 1.17 -15.72
C VAL A 145 -14.45 1.57 -14.35
N ASN A 146 -14.78 2.84 -14.17
CA ASN A 146 -15.44 3.35 -12.96
C ASN A 146 -16.71 2.56 -12.63
N ARG A 147 -16.80 1.98 -11.42
CA ARG A 147 -18.04 1.31 -10.95
C ARG A 147 -19.20 2.30 -10.83
N CYS A 148 -18.93 3.55 -10.48
CA CYS A 148 -19.96 4.56 -10.28
C CYS A 148 -20.21 5.33 -11.58
N LYS A 149 -21.47 5.53 -11.94
CA LYS A 149 -21.84 6.36 -13.10
C LYS A 149 -21.78 7.84 -12.70
N GLU A 150 -21.18 8.70 -13.53
CA GLU A 150 -21.16 10.15 -13.27
C GLU A 150 -22.62 10.68 -13.26
N PRO A 151 -23.07 11.35 -12.19
CA PRO A 151 -24.40 11.95 -12.15
C PRO A 151 -24.46 13.15 -13.11
N PRO A 152 -25.60 13.40 -13.79
CA PRO A 152 -25.74 14.54 -14.69
C PRO A 152 -25.37 15.87 -14.02
N ARG A 153 -24.53 16.66 -14.69
CA ARG A 153 -24.16 18.00 -14.21
C ARG A 153 -25.34 18.94 -14.41
N TYR A 154 -26.18 19.08 -13.38
CA TYR A 154 -27.26 20.06 -13.36
C TYR A 154 -26.70 21.48 -13.21
N PHE A 155 -26.26 22.05 -14.32
CA PHE A 155 -26.16 23.49 -14.45
C PHE A 155 -27.59 24.02 -14.51
N GLY A 156 -27.95 24.89 -13.56
CA GLY A 156 -29.32 25.37 -13.41
C GLY A 156 -29.89 25.88 -14.73
N LEU A 157 -31.20 25.61 -14.94
CA LEU A 157 -31.98 26.12 -16.06
C LEU A 157 -31.54 27.54 -16.41
N LYS A 158 -30.98 27.73 -17.61
CA LYS A 158 -30.82 29.08 -18.15
C LYS A 158 -32.21 29.70 -18.17
N SER A 159 -32.43 30.73 -17.34
CA SER A 159 -33.64 31.53 -17.44
C SER A 159 -33.76 31.98 -18.89
N ARG A 160 -34.94 31.74 -19.46
CA ARG A 160 -35.33 32.38 -20.72
C ARG A 160 -35.57 33.87 -20.47
#